data_AF-A0A1G7HAB2-F1
#
_entry.id   AF-A0A1G7HAB2-F1
#
_cell.length_a   1.000
_cell.length_b   1.000
_cell.length_c   1.000
_cell.angle_alpha   90.00
_cell.angle_beta   90.00
_cell.angle_gamma   90.00
#
_symmetry.space_group_name_H-M   'P 1'
#
loop_
_entity.id
_entity.type
_entity.pdbx_description
1 polymer ?
#
loop_
_entity_poly.entity_id
_entity_poly.type
_entity_poly.pdbx_seq_one_letter_code
_entity_poly.pdbx_strand_id
1 'polypeptide(L)'
;MKKKLKEELRKLSTDIITSRDMKNIGELYEAAKNLYEKLAVLRFIEEKLNHVEVDGSKNVIAAKFEKMANAVLSENSSVPESNPHEEDIMIPGIDTIKDMVSEMPGNIPVDEVLAEFLAKPEYMKNDKELFMPQEDITSRKEIRTKSLNDKGTNKLLKVDLNNRLAFVKHLFNGSTEDYNRVLSQLNTIDSHERSISFIENMVKPDYNHWAGKEEYEERFMFLIERRFS
;
A
#
# COMPACT_ATOMS: atom_id res chain seq x y z
N MET A 1 17.99 5.37 21.86
CA MET A 1 18.69 4.94 20.62
C MET A 1 19.74 5.94 20.13
N LYS A 2 19.41 7.22 19.93
CA LYS A 2 20.35 8.29 19.49
C LYS A 2 21.68 8.34 20.26
N LYS A 3 21.65 8.21 21.59
CA LYS A 3 22.86 8.23 22.44
C LYS A 3 23.81 7.05 22.18
N LYS A 4 23.27 5.83 22.05
CA LYS A 4 24.04 4.61 21.77
C LYS A 4 24.76 4.70 20.41
N LEU A 5 24.03 5.18 19.39
CA LEU A 5 24.58 5.35 18.05
C LEU A 5 25.73 6.38 18.01
N LYS A 6 25.61 7.49 18.75
CA LYS A 6 26.70 8.47 18.91
C LYS A 6 27.93 7.89 19.61
N GLU A 7 27.73 7.02 20.60
CA GLU A 7 28.82 6.36 21.31
C GLU A 7 29.56 5.36 20.41
N GLU A 8 28.81 4.58 19.62
CA GLU A 8 29.38 3.67 18.61
C GLU A 8 30.15 4.42 17.54
N LEU A 9 29.62 5.55 17.03
CA LEU A 9 30.33 6.43 16.08
C LEU A 9 31.66 6.94 16.65
N ARG A 10 31.67 7.33 17.93
CA ARG A 10 32.91 7.74 18.62
C ARG A 10 33.90 6.59 18.74
N LYS A 11 33.45 5.39 19.11
CA LYS A 11 34.31 4.20 19.19
C LYS A 11 34.92 3.87 17.83
N LEU A 12 34.11 3.82 16.78
CA LEU A 12 34.54 3.50 15.41
C LEU A 12 35.49 4.56 14.85
N SER A 13 35.24 5.84 15.11
CA SER A 13 36.16 6.92 14.74
C SER A 13 37.49 6.84 15.50
N THR A 14 37.45 6.47 16.78
CA THR A 14 38.67 6.33 17.60
C THR A 14 39.46 5.11 17.17
N ASP A 15 38.79 4.03 16.80
CA ASP A 15 39.39 2.79 16.28
C ASP A 15 40.10 3.03 14.95
N ILE A 16 39.49 3.80 14.03
CA ILE A 16 40.12 4.21 12.77
C ILE A 16 41.37 5.06 13.01
N ILE A 17 41.35 5.97 13.99
CA ILE A 17 42.48 6.85 14.31
C ILE A 17 43.60 6.11 15.07
N THR A 18 43.23 5.15 15.91
CA THR A 18 44.16 4.41 16.78
C THR A 18 44.84 3.25 16.06
N SER A 19 44.16 2.67 15.06
CA SER A 19 44.69 1.63 14.20
C SER A 19 45.76 2.19 13.24
N ARG A 20 46.96 2.42 13.78
CA ARG A 20 48.13 2.96 13.05
C ARG A 20 48.67 2.02 11.96
N ASP A 21 48.11 0.82 11.81
CA ASP A 21 48.53 -0.21 10.85
C ASP A 21 47.47 -0.53 9.78
N MET A 22 46.55 0.39 9.48
CA MET A 22 45.68 0.26 8.29
C MET A 22 46.48 0.47 6.99
N LYS A 23 47.45 -0.42 6.70
CA LYS A 23 48.21 -0.44 5.44
C LYS A 23 47.40 -1.00 4.28
N ASN A 24 46.27 -1.65 4.57
CA ASN A 24 45.39 -2.22 3.58
C ASN A 24 44.24 -1.24 3.29
N ILE A 25 44.27 -0.62 2.11
CA ILE A 25 43.25 0.32 1.62
C ILE A 25 41.84 -0.29 1.71
N GLY A 26 41.70 -1.61 1.56
CA GLY A 26 40.42 -2.31 1.66
C GLY A 26 39.80 -2.25 3.07
N GLU A 27 40.61 -2.40 4.12
CA GLU A 27 40.12 -2.35 5.51
C GLU A 27 39.71 -0.93 5.90
N LEU A 28 40.48 0.06 5.45
CA LEU A 28 40.17 1.48 5.67
C LEU A 28 38.90 1.90 4.92
N TYR A 29 38.68 1.37 3.72
CA TYR A 29 37.45 1.56 2.96
C TYR A 29 36.24 0.96 3.68
N GLU A 30 36.33 -0.28 4.19
CA GLU A 30 35.21 -0.92 4.88
C GLU A 30 34.90 -0.23 6.22
N ALA A 31 35.93 0.21 6.96
CA ALA A 31 35.75 0.98 8.19
C ALA A 31 35.11 2.36 7.92
N ALA A 32 35.54 3.06 6.87
CA ALA A 32 34.95 4.34 6.46
C ALA A 32 33.49 4.17 5.98
N LYS A 33 33.19 3.10 5.25
CA LYS A 33 31.82 2.75 4.82
C LYS A 33 30.92 2.50 6.03
N ASN A 34 31.37 1.72 7.01
CA ASN A 34 30.60 1.43 8.22
C ASN A 34 30.36 2.70 9.05
N LEU A 35 31.35 3.59 9.13
CA LEU A 35 31.20 4.91 9.74
C LEU A 35 30.13 5.75 9.03
N TYR A 36 30.16 5.79 7.69
CA TYR A 36 29.20 6.50 6.86
C TYR A 36 27.77 5.97 7.03
N GLU A 37 27.59 4.65 7.02
CA GLU A 37 26.28 4.01 7.22
C GLU A 37 25.68 4.38 8.59
N LYS A 38 26.46 4.28 9.67
CA LYS A 38 26.01 4.65 11.01
C LYS A 38 25.70 6.15 11.13
N LEU A 39 26.48 7.00 10.46
CA LEU A 39 26.22 8.44 10.40
C LEU A 39 24.94 8.76 9.61
N ALA A 40 24.70 8.06 8.50
CA ALA A 40 23.48 8.21 7.71
C ALA A 40 22.23 7.84 8.50
N VAL A 41 22.28 6.76 9.30
CA VAL A 41 21.19 6.39 10.21
C VAL A 41 20.99 7.47 11.28
N LEU A 42 22.07 8.00 11.87
CA LEU A 42 21.97 9.07 12.87
C LEU A 42 21.32 10.34 12.27
N ARG A 43 21.73 10.72 11.06
CA ARG A 43 21.17 11.84 10.31
C ARG A 43 19.68 11.62 10.04
N PHE A 44 19.29 10.43 9.60
CA PHE A 44 17.89 10.08 9.36
C PHE A 44 17.05 10.21 10.64
N ILE A 45 17.54 9.69 11.76
CA ILE A 45 16.86 9.82 13.06
C ILE A 45 16.75 11.29 13.47
N GLU A 46 17.76 12.12 13.22
CA GLU A 46 17.74 13.53 13.56
C GLU A 46 16.79 14.34 12.66
N GLU A 47 16.73 14.05 11.36
CA GLU A 47 15.85 14.76 10.43
C GLU A 47 14.39 14.29 10.53
N LYS A 48 14.15 12.98 10.71
CA LYS A 48 12.80 12.40 10.67
C LYS A 48 12.18 12.18 12.04
N LEU A 49 12.95 11.85 13.07
CA LEU A 49 12.39 11.57 14.40
C LEU A 49 12.20 12.84 15.25
N ASN A 50 12.93 13.93 14.97
CA ASN A 50 12.67 15.22 15.63
C ASN A 50 11.34 15.86 15.15
N HIS A 51 10.89 15.55 13.93
CA HIS A 51 9.56 15.98 13.43
C HIS A 51 8.43 15.05 13.87
N VAL A 52 8.77 13.85 14.35
CA VAL A 52 7.83 12.98 15.06
C VAL A 52 7.99 13.29 16.54
N GLU A 53 7.66 14.52 16.93
CA GLU A 53 7.18 14.73 18.29
C GLU A 53 5.99 13.78 18.44
N VAL A 54 6.10 12.90 19.42
CA VAL A 54 5.10 11.89 19.73
C VAL A 54 3.80 12.64 20.01
N ASP A 55 2.91 12.68 19.02
CA ASP A 55 1.55 13.12 19.19
C ASP A 55 0.93 12.27 20.31
N GLY A 56 0.78 12.89 21.49
CA GLY A 56 0.19 12.32 22.69
C GLY A 56 -1.29 11.94 22.52
N SER A 57 -1.87 12.16 21.34
CA SER A 57 -3.22 11.74 20.98
C SER A 57 -3.43 10.21 21.00
N LYS A 58 -2.37 9.41 21.09
CA LYS A 58 -2.47 7.96 21.36
C LYS A 58 -2.98 7.61 22.77
N ASN A 59 -3.12 8.58 23.67
CA ASN A 59 -3.65 8.33 25.02
C ASN A 59 -5.16 7.99 25.02
N VAL A 60 -5.91 8.38 23.99
CA VAL A 60 -7.35 8.08 23.88
C VAL A 60 -7.59 6.59 23.57
N ILE A 61 -6.75 6.01 22.71
CA ILE A 61 -6.84 4.59 22.37
C ILE A 61 -6.39 3.76 23.57
N ALA A 62 -5.30 4.13 24.23
CA ALA A 62 -4.83 3.47 25.45
C ALA A 62 -5.90 3.46 26.56
N ALA A 63 -6.55 4.60 26.81
CA ALA A 63 -7.63 4.70 27.80
C ALA A 63 -8.86 3.85 27.45
N LYS A 64 -9.22 3.75 26.16
CA LYS A 64 -10.31 2.89 25.69
C LYS A 64 -9.97 1.40 25.82
N PHE A 65 -8.73 1.01 25.54
CA PHE A 65 -8.24 -0.35 25.75
C PHE A 65 -8.20 -0.73 27.23
N GLU A 66 -7.74 0.16 28.09
CA GLU A 66 -7.71 -0.07 29.55
C GLU A 66 -9.14 -0.21 30.12
N LYS A 67 -10.08 0.62 29.65
CA LYS A 67 -11.49 0.52 30.04
C LYS A 67 -12.13 -0.80 29.58
N MET A 68 -11.81 -1.26 28.36
CA MET A 68 -12.30 -2.53 27.84
C MET A 68 -11.68 -3.72 28.57
N ALA A 69 -10.38 -3.68 28.86
CA ALA A 69 -9.68 -4.75 29.58
C ALA A 69 -10.23 -4.91 31.01
N ASN A 70 -10.46 -3.81 31.72
CA ASN A 70 -11.03 -3.86 33.07
C ASN A 70 -12.47 -4.40 33.07
N ALA A 71 -13.28 -4.06 32.06
CA ALA A 71 -14.64 -4.58 31.93
C ALA A 71 -14.66 -6.12 31.73
N VAL A 72 -13.82 -6.64 30.82
CA VAL A 72 -13.75 -8.09 30.53
C VAL A 72 -13.21 -8.89 31.72
N LEU A 73 -12.26 -8.34 32.48
CA LEU A 73 -11.74 -8.96 33.70
C LEU A 73 -12.78 -8.97 34.82
N SER A 74 -13.59 -7.91 34.94
CA SER A 74 -14.67 -7.87 35.95
C SER A 74 -15.82 -8.81 35.63
N GLU A 75 -16.17 -9.02 34.35
CA GLU A 75 -17.27 -9.93 34.00
C GLU A 75 -16.87 -11.41 34.12
N ASN A 76 -15.62 -11.77 33.81
CA ASN A 76 -15.16 -13.15 33.95
C ASN A 76 -14.98 -13.59 35.42
N SER A 77 -14.89 -12.69 36.40
CA SER A 77 -14.74 -13.10 37.81
C SER A 77 -16.00 -13.78 38.39
N SER A 78 -17.15 -13.59 37.76
CA SER A 78 -18.43 -14.16 38.20
C SER A 78 -18.71 -15.55 37.61
N VAL A 79 -17.87 -16.02 36.67
CA VAL A 79 -18.00 -17.35 36.06
C VAL A 79 -17.00 -18.28 36.74
N PRO A 80 -17.44 -19.32 37.46
CA PRO A 80 -16.52 -20.29 38.06
C PRO A 80 -15.69 -20.96 36.96
N GLU A 81 -14.36 -20.95 37.08
CA GLU A 81 -13.43 -21.55 36.09
C GLU A 81 -13.55 -23.08 35.97
N SER A 82 -14.33 -23.74 36.84
CA SER A 82 -14.53 -25.17 36.82
C SER A 82 -16.01 -25.49 36.60
N ASN A 83 -16.33 -26.08 35.44
CA ASN A 83 -17.62 -26.66 35.17
C ASN A 83 -17.79 -27.93 36.04
N PRO A 84 -18.74 -27.98 36.99
CA PRO A 84 -18.89 -29.10 37.92
C PRO A 84 -19.54 -30.36 37.30
N HIS A 85 -19.83 -30.36 36.00
CA HIS A 85 -20.42 -31.50 35.29
C HIS A 85 -19.41 -32.13 34.33
N GLU A 86 -19.04 -33.39 34.60
CA GLU A 86 -18.13 -34.21 33.79
C GLU A 86 -18.84 -35.04 32.70
N GLU A 87 -20.12 -34.74 32.41
CA GLU A 87 -20.88 -35.50 31.41
C GLU A 87 -21.24 -34.68 30.16
N ASP A 88 -21.05 -35.39 29.06
CA ASP A 88 -21.28 -35.10 27.64
C ASP A 88 -22.29 -33.98 27.34
N ILE A 89 -21.93 -33.08 26.41
CA ILE A 89 -22.83 -32.10 25.83
C ILE A 89 -23.80 -32.87 24.91
N MET A 90 -24.76 -33.57 25.49
CA MET A 90 -25.83 -34.25 24.76
C MET A 90 -26.60 -33.17 24.00
N ILE A 91 -26.47 -33.15 22.67
CA ILE A 91 -27.14 -32.19 21.79
C ILE A 91 -28.65 -32.53 21.83
N PRO A 92 -29.50 -31.75 22.50
CA PRO A 92 -30.93 -32.00 22.46
C PRO A 92 -31.46 -31.40 21.16
N GLY A 93 -32.25 -32.19 20.44
CA GLY A 93 -32.87 -31.78 19.19
C GLY A 93 -33.57 -30.42 19.31
N ILE A 94 -33.58 -29.71 18.17
CA ILE A 94 -34.12 -28.37 17.89
C ILE A 94 -35.51 -28.08 18.51
N ASP A 95 -36.24 -29.10 18.94
CA ASP A 95 -37.56 -28.98 19.56
C ASP A 95 -37.54 -28.36 20.98
N THR A 96 -36.45 -28.44 21.73
CA THR A 96 -36.37 -27.87 23.10
C THR A 96 -36.22 -26.34 23.14
N ILE A 97 -35.72 -25.73 22.06
CA ILE A 97 -35.52 -24.27 21.99
C ILE A 97 -36.87 -23.54 21.90
N LYS A 98 -37.88 -24.18 21.30
CA LYS A 98 -39.21 -23.58 21.13
C LYS A 98 -39.95 -23.37 22.45
N ASP A 99 -39.80 -24.31 23.39
CA ASP A 99 -40.43 -24.22 24.70
C ASP A 99 -39.69 -23.24 25.64
N MET A 100 -38.37 -23.03 25.47
CA MET A 100 -37.62 -22.06 26.27
C MET A 100 -37.86 -20.60 25.89
N VAL A 101 -38.15 -20.31 24.61
CA VAL A 101 -38.40 -18.93 24.14
C VAL A 101 -39.74 -18.37 24.64
N SER A 102 -40.68 -19.25 25.03
CA SER A 102 -41.99 -18.82 25.54
C SER A 102 -41.95 -18.33 27.01
N GLU A 103 -40.88 -18.61 27.74
CA GLU A 103 -40.72 -18.26 29.16
C GLU A 103 -39.80 -17.04 29.40
N MET A 104 -39.41 -16.30 28.34
CA MET A 104 -38.70 -15.04 28.55
C MET A 104 -39.67 -13.95 29.04
N PRO A 105 -39.45 -13.38 30.25
CA PRO A 105 -40.24 -12.24 30.70
C PRO A 105 -39.99 -11.06 29.75
N GLY A 106 -41.07 -10.54 29.18
CA GLY A 106 -41.02 -9.47 28.19
C GLY A 106 -40.46 -8.16 28.75
N ASN A 107 -39.85 -7.42 27.81
CA ASN A 107 -39.55 -5.99 27.83
C ASN A 107 -38.29 -5.53 28.61
N ILE A 108 -37.18 -5.40 27.89
CA ILE A 108 -36.00 -4.64 28.31
C ILE A 108 -35.68 -3.64 27.18
N PRO A 109 -35.42 -2.35 27.47
CA PRO A 109 -35.31 -1.25 26.48
C PRO A 109 -33.97 -1.26 25.71
N VAL A 110 -33.49 -2.43 25.30
CA VAL A 110 -32.26 -2.60 24.51
C VAL A 110 -32.46 -2.35 23.02
N ASP A 111 -33.71 -2.35 22.56
CA ASP A 111 -34.04 -2.15 21.14
C ASP A 111 -33.86 -0.69 20.70
N GLU A 112 -34.09 0.27 21.61
CA GLU A 112 -34.00 1.70 21.32
C GLU A 112 -32.55 2.19 21.18
N VAL A 113 -31.63 1.68 22.02
CA VAL A 113 -30.17 1.96 21.92
C VAL A 113 -29.52 1.28 20.72
N LEU A 114 -30.03 0.12 20.30
CA LEU A 114 -29.55 -0.57 19.09
C LEU A 114 -30.04 0.13 17.82
N ALA A 115 -31.28 0.61 17.82
CA ALA A 115 -31.86 1.38 16.72
C ALA A 115 -31.12 2.72 16.50
N GLU A 116 -30.73 3.43 17.56
CA GLU A 116 -29.97 4.68 17.42
C GLU A 116 -28.54 4.44 16.87
N PHE A 117 -27.91 3.31 17.19
CA PHE A 117 -26.58 2.95 16.65
C PHE A 117 -26.62 2.58 15.16
N LEU A 118 -27.70 1.94 14.71
CA LEU A 118 -27.86 1.51 13.31
C LEU A 118 -28.41 2.61 12.39
N ALA A 119 -29.10 3.61 12.95
CA ALA A 119 -29.76 4.67 12.17
C ALA A 119 -28.81 5.76 11.62
N LYS A 120 -27.56 5.86 12.12
CA LYS A 120 -26.62 6.93 11.72
C LYS A 120 -25.25 6.36 11.34
N PRO A 121 -24.98 6.08 10.05
CA PRO A 121 -23.61 5.94 9.59
C PRO A 121 -22.94 7.32 9.61
N GLU A 122 -22.20 7.65 10.67
CA GLU A 122 -21.28 8.79 10.66
C GLU A 122 -20.10 8.47 9.74
N TYR A 123 -20.20 8.90 8.49
CA TYR A 123 -19.03 8.95 7.60
C TYR A 123 -18.10 10.06 8.08
N MET A 124 -17.03 9.68 8.78
CA MET A 124 -15.89 10.59 8.97
C MET A 124 -15.35 10.98 7.59
N LYS A 125 -15.45 12.27 7.25
CA LYS A 125 -14.77 12.80 6.06
C LYS A 125 -13.29 12.52 6.21
N ASN A 126 -12.71 11.92 5.17
CA ASN A 126 -11.30 11.56 5.14
C ASN A 126 -10.46 12.85 5.21
N ASP A 127 -9.65 13.02 6.26
CA ASP A 127 -8.79 14.20 6.53
C ASP A 127 -7.60 14.33 5.56
N LYS A 128 -7.84 14.08 4.26
CA LYS A 128 -6.83 14.26 3.22
C LYS A 128 -6.46 15.73 3.01
N GLU A 129 -7.33 16.67 3.35
CA GLU A 129 -7.06 18.10 3.16
C GLU A 129 -6.13 18.70 4.23
N LEU A 130 -5.96 18.05 5.39
CA LEU A 130 -5.07 18.51 6.47
C LEU A 130 -3.61 18.07 6.30
N PHE A 131 -3.34 17.12 5.40
CA PHE A 131 -1.99 16.56 5.16
C PHE A 131 -1.38 16.97 3.81
N MET A 132 -2.03 17.85 3.06
CA MET A 132 -1.47 18.44 1.85
C MET A 132 -0.70 19.72 2.22
N PRO A 133 0.59 19.86 1.85
CA PRO A 133 1.24 21.16 1.87
C PRO A 133 0.41 22.17 1.07
N GLN A 134 0.10 23.33 1.65
CA GLN A 134 -0.52 24.43 0.91
C GLN A 134 0.48 24.91 -0.14
N GLU A 135 0.23 24.57 -1.41
CA GLU A 135 0.97 25.15 -2.52
C GLU A 135 0.43 26.56 -2.78
N ASP A 136 1.25 27.55 -2.46
CA ASP A 136 1.11 28.89 -3.00
C ASP A 136 1.03 28.81 -4.53
N ILE A 137 -0.04 29.40 -5.04
CA ILE A 137 -0.35 29.51 -6.45
C ILE A 137 0.72 30.41 -7.08
N THR A 138 1.79 29.83 -7.63
CA THR A 138 2.59 30.48 -8.68
C THR A 138 3.46 29.46 -9.42
N SER A 139 2.95 29.01 -10.56
CA SER A 139 3.73 28.73 -11.78
C SER A 139 5.03 27.92 -11.63
N ARG A 140 4.96 26.59 -11.68
CA ARG A 140 6.05 25.82 -12.31
C ARG A 140 5.56 24.51 -12.90
N LYS A 141 5.79 24.39 -14.20
CA LYS A 141 5.62 23.22 -15.07
C LYS A 141 5.93 21.91 -14.37
N GLU A 142 5.05 20.95 -14.65
CA GLU A 142 5.21 19.52 -14.42
C GLU A 142 6.64 19.04 -14.70
N ILE A 143 7.39 18.73 -13.65
CA ILE A 143 8.50 17.81 -13.74
C ILE A 143 8.23 16.75 -12.68
N ARG A 144 7.46 15.73 -13.09
CA ARG A 144 7.36 14.49 -12.31
C ARG A 144 8.77 13.92 -12.22
N THR A 145 9.43 14.10 -11.08
CA THR A 145 10.75 13.51 -10.84
C THR A 145 10.57 11.99 -10.78
N LYS A 146 10.93 11.32 -11.89
CA LYS A 146 10.93 9.86 -12.02
C LYS A 146 11.73 9.26 -10.87
N SER A 147 11.05 8.52 -9.99
CA SER A 147 11.68 7.75 -8.91
C SER A 147 12.61 6.70 -9.50
N LEU A 148 13.78 6.49 -8.89
CA LEU A 148 14.81 5.56 -9.37
C LEU A 148 14.32 4.10 -9.45
N ASN A 149 13.24 3.75 -8.73
CA ASN A 149 12.61 2.44 -8.80
C ASN A 149 11.76 2.23 -10.07
N ASP A 150 11.47 3.30 -10.81
CA ASP A 150 10.65 3.23 -12.02
C ASP A 150 11.52 2.84 -13.24
N LYS A 151 12.78 3.27 -13.28
CA LYS A 151 13.69 3.05 -14.42
C LYS A 151 13.90 1.56 -14.76
N GLY A 152 13.77 0.65 -13.78
CA GLY A 152 13.87 -0.79 -13.99
C GLY A 152 12.58 -1.48 -14.45
N THR A 153 11.40 -0.88 -14.19
CA THR A 153 10.10 -1.47 -14.60
C THR A 153 9.50 -0.84 -15.87
N ASN A 154 10.13 0.21 -16.39
CA ASN A 154 9.70 0.96 -17.58
C ASN A 154 9.96 0.28 -18.93
N LYS A 155 10.63 -0.88 -18.97
CA LYS A 155 10.82 -1.61 -20.24
C LYS A 155 9.60 -2.45 -20.63
N LEU A 156 8.70 -2.74 -19.68
CA LEU A 156 7.41 -3.38 -19.98
C LEU A 156 6.37 -2.28 -20.19
N LEU A 157 5.65 -2.37 -21.32
CA LEU A 157 4.43 -1.62 -21.58
C LEU A 157 3.43 -1.88 -20.44
N LYS A 158 3.47 -1.06 -19.38
CA LYS A 158 2.42 -1.04 -18.35
C LYS A 158 1.19 -0.37 -18.96
N VAL A 159 0.42 -1.17 -19.69
CA VAL A 159 -0.87 -0.75 -20.18
C VAL A 159 -1.86 -0.81 -19.02
N ASP A 160 -2.47 0.32 -18.70
CA ASP A 160 -3.55 0.38 -17.71
C ASP A 160 -4.67 -0.60 -18.09
N LEU A 161 -5.26 -1.27 -17.09
CA LEU A 161 -6.29 -2.29 -17.31
C LEU A 161 -7.46 -1.75 -18.14
N ASN A 162 -7.84 -0.49 -17.91
CA ASN A 162 -8.89 0.18 -18.65
C ASN A 162 -8.51 0.43 -20.12
N ASN A 163 -7.26 0.85 -20.38
CA ASN A 163 -6.76 1.05 -21.73
C ASN A 163 -6.66 -0.28 -22.48
N ARG A 164 -6.15 -1.33 -21.82
CA ARG A 164 -6.11 -2.69 -22.37
C ARG A 164 -7.49 -3.17 -22.79
N LEU A 165 -8.49 -3.02 -21.92
CA LEU A 165 -9.86 -3.45 -22.20
C LEU A 165 -10.48 -2.65 -23.36
N ALA A 166 -10.24 -1.34 -23.40
CA ALA A 166 -10.69 -0.48 -24.48
C ALA A 166 -10.06 -0.86 -25.83
N PHE A 167 -8.76 -1.11 -25.88
CA PHE A 167 -8.07 -1.53 -27.11
C PHE A 167 -8.57 -2.87 -27.60
N VAL A 168 -8.70 -3.86 -26.70
CA VAL A 168 -9.25 -5.17 -27.07
C VAL A 168 -10.65 -5.01 -27.68
N LYS A 169 -11.53 -4.23 -27.04
CA LYS A 169 -12.92 -4.06 -27.50
C LYS A 169 -13.04 -3.26 -28.80
N HIS A 170 -12.27 -2.19 -28.93
CA HIS A 170 -12.41 -1.23 -30.02
C HIS A 170 -11.43 -1.52 -31.17
N LEU A 171 -10.16 -1.77 -30.91
CA LEU A 171 -9.14 -1.99 -31.94
C LEU A 171 -9.07 -3.45 -32.42
N PHE A 172 -9.33 -4.42 -31.54
CA PHE A 172 -9.17 -5.86 -31.84
C PHE A 172 -10.50 -6.64 -31.86
N ASN A 173 -11.64 -5.96 -31.97
CA ASN A 173 -12.99 -6.56 -32.03
C ASN A 173 -13.31 -7.59 -30.92
N GLY A 174 -12.72 -7.44 -29.73
CA GLY A 174 -12.86 -8.35 -28.59
C GLY A 174 -11.80 -9.46 -28.51
N SER A 175 -10.90 -9.56 -29.48
CA SER A 175 -9.81 -10.56 -29.49
C SER A 175 -8.69 -10.16 -28.52
N THR A 176 -8.65 -10.81 -27.37
CA THR A 176 -7.57 -10.65 -26.38
C THR A 176 -6.27 -11.30 -26.85
N GLU A 177 -6.36 -12.39 -27.64
CA GLU A 177 -5.22 -13.13 -28.17
C GLU A 177 -4.42 -12.26 -29.16
N ASP A 178 -5.09 -11.61 -30.10
CA ASP A 178 -4.42 -10.77 -31.09
C ASP A 178 -3.76 -9.55 -30.43
N TYR A 179 -4.42 -8.95 -29.45
CA TYR A 179 -3.83 -7.88 -28.65
C TYR A 179 -2.55 -8.33 -27.96
N ASN A 180 -2.55 -9.50 -27.31
CA ASN A 180 -1.35 -10.02 -26.63
C ASN A 180 -0.23 -10.40 -27.63
N ARG A 181 -0.59 -10.92 -28.81
CA ARG A 181 0.35 -11.19 -29.92
C ARG A 181 1.01 -9.89 -30.40
N VAL A 182 0.22 -8.87 -30.69
CA VAL A 182 0.73 -7.53 -31.09
C VAL A 182 1.59 -6.93 -29.98
N LEU A 183 1.17 -7.03 -28.72
CA LEU A 183 1.96 -6.54 -27.58
C LEU A 183 3.31 -7.26 -27.48
N SER A 184 3.35 -8.57 -27.73
CA SER A 184 4.59 -9.36 -27.71
C SER A 184 5.55 -8.97 -28.84
N GLN A 185 5.01 -8.71 -30.02
CA GLN A 185 5.79 -8.19 -31.16
C GLN A 185 6.32 -6.77 -30.86
N LEU A 186 5.48 -5.88 -30.33
CA LEU A 186 5.88 -4.51 -29.93
C LEU A 186 6.93 -4.51 -28.81
N ASN A 187 6.88 -5.49 -27.90
CA ASN A 187 7.93 -5.67 -26.89
C ASN A 187 9.26 -6.15 -27.50
N THR A 188 9.22 -6.87 -28.62
CA THR A 188 10.42 -7.36 -29.32
C THR A 188 11.04 -6.28 -30.22
N ILE A 189 10.25 -5.31 -30.68
CA ILE A 189 10.72 -4.22 -31.53
C ILE A 189 11.32 -3.10 -30.67
N ASP A 190 12.60 -2.78 -30.86
CA ASP A 190 13.30 -1.75 -30.09
C ASP A 190 13.29 -0.35 -30.73
N SER A 191 12.64 -0.17 -31.89
CA SER A 191 12.52 1.13 -32.57
C SER A 191 11.06 1.61 -32.64
N HIS A 192 10.86 2.90 -32.37
CA HIS A 192 9.57 3.56 -32.48
C HIS A 192 9.03 3.55 -33.92
N GLU A 193 9.85 3.95 -34.88
CA GLU A 193 9.47 4.02 -36.30
C GLU A 193 9.07 2.63 -36.83
N ARG A 194 9.82 1.59 -36.46
CA ARG A 194 9.49 0.20 -36.83
C ARG A 194 8.20 -0.30 -36.18
N SER A 195 7.88 0.19 -34.98
CA SER A 195 6.64 -0.17 -34.27
C SER A 195 5.42 0.45 -34.93
N ILE A 196 5.54 1.70 -35.38
CA ILE A 196 4.50 2.38 -36.17
C ILE A 196 4.27 1.64 -37.49
N SER A 197 5.34 1.37 -38.25
CA SER A 197 5.22 0.67 -39.53
C SER A 197 4.63 -0.73 -39.37
N PHE A 198 4.89 -1.43 -38.26
CA PHE A 198 4.27 -2.72 -37.96
C PHE A 198 2.76 -2.57 -37.76
N ILE A 199 2.32 -1.58 -37.01
CA ILE A 199 0.90 -1.33 -36.79
C ILE A 199 0.20 -0.96 -38.08
N GLU A 200 0.78 -0.06 -38.87
CA GLU A 200 0.14 0.41 -40.09
C GLU A 200 0.06 -0.64 -41.19
N ASN A 201 1.09 -1.47 -41.34
CA ASN A 201 1.13 -2.44 -42.43
C ASN A 201 0.55 -3.82 -42.06
N MET A 202 0.54 -4.18 -40.77
CA MET A 202 0.20 -5.54 -40.34
C MET A 202 -0.98 -5.60 -39.37
N VAL A 203 -1.29 -4.53 -38.64
CA VAL A 203 -2.40 -4.53 -37.67
C VAL A 203 -3.61 -3.76 -38.19
N LYS A 204 -3.42 -2.55 -38.73
CA LYS A 204 -4.51 -1.74 -39.29
C LYS A 204 -5.30 -2.47 -40.39
N PRO A 205 -4.68 -3.16 -41.37
CA PRO A 205 -5.42 -3.80 -42.45
C PRO A 205 -6.35 -4.92 -41.97
N ASP A 206 -5.92 -5.65 -40.93
CA ASP A 206 -6.65 -6.79 -40.36
C ASP A 206 -7.93 -6.33 -39.60
N TYR A 207 -8.00 -5.06 -39.19
CA TYR A 207 -9.12 -4.50 -38.39
C TYR A 207 -9.82 -3.31 -39.08
N ASN A 208 -10.00 -3.37 -40.41
CA ASN A 208 -10.69 -2.34 -41.19
C ASN A 208 -10.12 -0.92 -40.98
N HIS A 209 -8.79 -0.81 -40.88
CA HIS A 209 -8.07 0.45 -40.65
C HIS A 209 -8.56 1.22 -39.41
N TRP A 210 -9.12 0.54 -38.41
CA TRP A 210 -9.70 1.15 -37.21
C TRP A 210 -10.69 2.30 -37.51
N ALA A 211 -11.38 2.22 -38.65
CA ALA A 211 -12.30 3.26 -39.11
C ALA A 211 -13.37 3.59 -38.07
N GLY A 212 -13.47 4.89 -37.71
CA GLY A 212 -14.42 5.40 -36.71
C GLY A 212 -13.99 5.23 -35.25
N LYS A 213 -12.75 4.80 -34.99
CA LYS A 213 -12.19 4.58 -33.64
C LYS A 213 -10.84 5.29 -33.45
N GLU A 214 -10.72 6.48 -34.05
CA GLU A 214 -9.50 7.30 -34.07
C GLU A 214 -9.02 7.69 -32.66
N GLU A 215 -9.93 7.96 -31.72
CA GLU A 215 -9.57 8.29 -30.33
C GLU A 215 -8.80 7.16 -29.63
N TYR A 216 -9.10 5.91 -29.95
CA TYR A 216 -8.41 4.75 -29.39
C TYR A 216 -7.10 4.47 -30.11
N GLU A 217 -7.03 4.77 -31.40
CA GLU A 217 -5.80 4.71 -32.18
C GLU A 217 -4.77 5.71 -31.65
N GLU A 218 -5.12 6.99 -31.51
CA GLU A 218 -4.21 8.02 -30.99
C GLU A 218 -3.68 7.65 -29.60
N ARG A 219 -4.55 7.13 -28.73
CA ARG A 219 -4.16 6.65 -27.41
C ARG A 219 -3.22 5.45 -27.47
N PHE A 220 -3.43 4.53 -28.41
CA PHE A 220 -2.57 3.37 -28.60
C PHE A 220 -1.19 3.78 -29.11
N MET A 221 -1.14 4.71 -30.07
CA MET A 221 0.09 5.27 -30.63
C MET A 221 0.89 6.05 -29.57
N PHE A 222 0.20 6.86 -28.76
CA PHE A 222 0.82 7.59 -27.64
C PHE A 222 1.42 6.64 -26.60
N LEU A 223 0.76 5.50 -26.33
CA LEU A 223 1.29 4.51 -25.40
C LEU A 223 2.60 3.90 -25.91
N ILE A 224 2.69 3.66 -27.21
CA ILE A 224 3.90 3.16 -27.88
C ILE A 224 5.00 4.21 -27.84
N GLU A 225 4.70 5.47 -28.14
CA GLU A 225 5.66 6.58 -28.05
C GLU A 225 6.23 6.69 -26.63
N ARG A 226 5.38 6.59 -25.59
CA ARG A 226 5.81 6.65 -24.19
C ARG A 226 6.73 5.50 -23.78
N ARG A 227 6.72 4.36 -24.49
CA ARG A 227 7.65 3.24 -24.24
C ARG A 227 9.06 3.51 -24.79
N PHE A 228 9.18 4.36 -25.81
CA PHE A 228 10.47 4.69 -26.42
C PHE A 228 11.05 6.02 -25.89
N SER A 229 10.29 6.82 -25.12
CA SER A 229 10.72 8.07 -24.46
C SER A 229 11.22 7.88 -23.02
#